data_AF-A0A7L8GE60-F1
#
_entry.id   AF-A0A7L8GE60-F1
#
_cell.length_a   1.000
_cell.length_b   1.000
_cell.length_c   1.000
_cell.angle_alpha   90.00
_cell.angle_beta   90.00
_cell.angle_gamma   90.00
#
_symmetry.space_group_name_H-M   'P 1'
#
loop_
_entity.id
_entity.type
_entity.pdbx_description
1 polymer ?
#
loop_
_entity_poly.entity_id
_entity_poly.type
_entity_poly.pdbx_seq_one_letter_code
_entity_poly.pdbx_strand_id
1 'polypeptide(L)' 'KSEKEKEKSSPIECGMEPFETKMIPFSLQFFLITIIFIIFDIEVAMIIPFPISN' A
#
# COMPACT_ATOMS: atom_id res chain seq x y z
N LYS A 1 16.09 -31.46 -12.84
CA LYS A 1 16.14 -30.08 -12.30
C LYS A 1 16.37 -30.22 -10.80
N SER A 2 17.56 -29.83 -10.33
CA SER A 2 18.02 -30.10 -8.96
C SER A 2 17.06 -29.45 -7.95
N GLU A 3 16.70 -30.20 -6.89
CA GLU A 3 15.80 -29.75 -5.82
C GLU A 3 16.22 -28.39 -5.22
N LYS A 4 17.52 -28.07 -5.26
CA LYS A 4 18.09 -26.77 -4.87
C LYS A 4 17.53 -25.55 -5.59
N GLU A 5 17.04 -25.68 -6.82
CA GLU A 5 16.47 -24.53 -7.54
C GLU A 5 15.06 -24.19 -7.06
N LYS A 6 14.29 -25.16 -6.57
CA LYS A 6 12.93 -24.94 -6.07
C LYS A 6 12.92 -24.19 -4.74
N GLU A 7 13.84 -24.53 -3.83
CA GLU A 7 13.98 -23.88 -2.51
C GLU A 7 14.36 -22.40 -2.61
N LYS A 8 15.07 -21.99 -3.67
CA LYS A 8 15.40 -20.57 -3.89
C LYS A 8 14.19 -19.74 -4.33
N SER A 9 13.21 -20.37 -4.97
CA SER A 9 11.99 -19.70 -5.45
C SER A 9 10.81 -19.78 -4.48
N SER A 10 10.94 -20.57 -3.41
CA SER A 10 9.90 -20.67 -2.40
C SER A 10 9.95 -19.50 -1.41
N PRO A 11 8.79 -19.06 -0.89
CA PRO A 11 8.73 -18.05 0.16
C PRO A 11 9.58 -18.46 1.38
N ILE A 12 10.35 -17.53 1.93
CA ILE A 12 11.11 -17.76 3.17
C ILE A 12 10.13 -17.67 4.34
N GLU A 13 9.61 -18.81 4.77
CA GLU A 13 8.56 -18.88 5.78
C GLU A 13 8.89 -19.97 6.80
N CYS A 14 10.01 -19.83 7.52
CA CYS A 14 10.41 -20.69 8.65
C CYS A 14 10.32 -22.23 8.41
N GLY A 15 10.42 -22.70 7.16
CA GLY A 15 10.27 -24.11 6.80
C GLY A 15 8.82 -24.63 6.78
N MET A 16 7.83 -23.73 6.82
CA MET A 16 6.40 -24.03 6.69
C MET A 16 5.94 -23.75 5.26
N GLU A 17 5.13 -24.65 4.71
CA GLU A 17 4.47 -24.44 3.43
C GLU A 17 3.43 -23.31 3.59
N PRO A 18 3.35 -22.34 2.68
CA PRO A 18 2.50 -21.16 2.86
C PRO A 18 1.04 -21.58 2.98
N PHE A 19 0.53 -21.54 4.22
CA PHE A 19 -0.90 -21.65 4.50
C PHE A 19 -1.52 -20.34 4.07
N GLU A 20 -2.19 -20.38 2.92
CA GLU A 20 -3.04 -19.32 2.38
C GLU A 20 -2.33 -18.21 1.60
N THR A 21 -3.04 -17.76 0.56
CA THR A 21 -2.71 -16.57 -0.24
C THR A 21 -2.44 -15.42 0.71
N LYS A 22 -1.30 -14.73 0.55
CA LYS A 22 -0.89 -13.55 1.35
C LYS A 22 -1.81 -12.35 1.13
N MET A 23 -3.09 -12.49 1.47
CA MET A 23 -4.02 -11.40 1.60
C MET A 23 -3.74 -10.73 2.93
N ILE A 24 -2.85 -9.75 2.88
CA ILE A 24 -2.57 -8.88 4.03
C ILE A 24 -3.87 -8.13 4.34
N PRO A 25 -4.43 -8.26 5.55
CA PRO A 25 -5.62 -7.50 5.92
C PRO A 25 -5.29 -6.01 5.80
N PHE A 26 -6.04 -5.32 4.96
CA PHE A 26 -5.84 -3.91 4.72
C PHE A 26 -6.28 -3.10 5.95
N SER A 27 -5.38 -2.25 6.45
CA SER A 27 -5.70 -1.40 7.60
C SER A 27 -6.55 -0.21 7.17
N LEU A 28 -7.81 -0.21 7.62
CA LEU A 28 -8.76 0.88 7.40
C LEU A 28 -8.30 2.23 7.99
N GLN A 29 -7.41 2.21 8.99
CA GLN A 29 -6.86 3.43 9.59
C GLN A 29 -6.05 4.22 8.56
N PHE A 30 -5.19 3.54 7.79
CA PHE A 30 -4.40 4.19 6.74
C PHE A 30 -5.27 4.64 5.56
N PHE A 31 -6.35 3.91 5.28
CA PHE A 31 -7.30 4.30 4.24
C PHE A 31 -7.98 5.63 4.52
N LEU A 32 -8.46 5.82 5.76
CA LEU A 32 -9.14 7.04 6.16
C LEU A 32 -8.19 8.25 6.14
N ILE A 33 -6.94 8.05 6.56
CA ILE A 33 -5.90 9.08 6.47
C ILE A 33 -5.70 9.51 5.00
N THR A 34 -5.63 8.55 4.07
CA THR A 34 -5.49 8.83 2.63
C THR A 34 -6.68 9.60 2.07
N ILE A 35 -7.91 9.24 2.44
CA ILE A 35 -9.11 9.96 2.00
C ILE A 35 -9.10 11.40 2.49
N ILE A 36 -8.81 11.62 3.77
CA ILE A 36 -8.75 12.96 4.35
C ILE A 36 -7.66 13.80 3.67
N PHE A 37 -6.49 13.20 3.41
CA PHE A 37 -5.40 13.87 2.70
C PHE A 37 -5.82 14.33 1.30
N ILE A 38 -6.50 13.47 0.53
CA ILE A 38 -6.96 13.80 -0.83
C ILE A 38 -7.95 14.97 -0.81
N ILE A 39 -8.89 14.97 0.13
CA ILE A 39 -9.87 16.06 0.25
C ILE A 39 -9.15 17.38 0.54
N PHE A 40 -8.22 17.37 1.50
CA PHE A 40 -7.48 18.56 1.89
C PHE A 40 -6.57 19.09 0.77
N ASP A 41 -5.96 18.19 -0.01
CA ASP A 41 -5.11 18.55 -1.15
C ASP A 41 -5.92 19.27 -2.24
N ILE A 42 -7.16 18.82 -2.50
CA ILE A 42 -8.08 19.49 -3.43
C ILE A 42 -8.49 20.88 -2.91
N GLU A 43 -8.80 21.00 -1.61
CA GLU A 43 -9.12 22.29 -1.00
C GLU A 43 -7.96 23.30 -1.13
N VAL A 44 -6.73 22.85 -0.86
CA VAL A 44 -5.53 23.69 -1.01
C VAL A 44 -5.32 24.10 -2.47
N ALA A 45 -5.48 23.18 -3.42
CA ALA A 45 -5.38 23.49 -4.85
C ALA A 45 -6.38 24.56 -5.31
N MET A 46 -7.58 24.62 -4.69
CA MET A 46 -8.58 25.66 -4.96
C MET A 46 -8.27 27.00 -4.26
N ILE A 47 -7.66 26.98 -3.08
CA ILE A 47 -7.32 28.18 -2.31
C ILE A 47 -6.09 28.90 -2.89
N ILE A 48 -5.08 28.17 -3.34
CA ILE A 48 -3.83 28.74 -3.91
C ILE A 48 -4.03 29.78 -5.03
N PRO A 49 -4.95 29.61 -6.01
CA PRO A 49 -5.15 30.61 -7.06
C PRO A 49 -5.89 31.87 -6.59
N PHE A 50 -6.59 31.85 -5.45
CA PHE A 50 -7.36 32.99 -4.94
C PHE A 50 -6.54 34.26 -4.65
N PRO A 51 -5.36 34.20 -3.99
CA PRO A 51 -4.51 35.38 -3.80
C PRO A 51 -3.76 35.83 -5.06
N ILE A 52 -3.68 35.00 -6.10
CA ILE A 52 -2.95 35.29 -7.34
C ILE A 52 -3.85 36.01 -8.36
N SER A 53 -5.17 36.03 -8.15
CA SER A 53 -6.15 36.62 -9.08
C SER A 53 -6.33 38.15 -8.94
N ASN A 54 -5.39 38.88 -8.33
CA ASN A 54 -5.36 40.35 -8.35
C ASN A 54 -4.31 40.86 -9.34
#